data_AF-A0A842STC1-F1
#
_entry.id   AF-A0A842STC1-F1
#
_cell.length_a   1.000
_cell.length_b   1.000
_cell.length_c   1.000
_cell.angle_alpha   90.00
_cell.angle_beta   90.00
_cell.angle_gamma   90.00
#
_symmetry.space_group_name_H-M   'P 1'
#
loop_
_entity.id
_entity.type
_entity.pdbx_description
1 polymer ?
#
loop_
_entity_poly.entity_id
_entity_poly.type
_entity_poly.pdbx_seq_one_letter_code
_entity_poly.pdbx_strand_id
1 'polypeptide(L)'
;MSTAASDDEHQKILEEVITDKDKLPKPRNMLPYYLGAVILIMLLALWAFPSDSLPVRPKRNDIPAISDVLPASLAVPERPTSNDIDQYVTHDHPDIKAVAAGIVTSACSKADDRCYADALHYFVQENIAYVKDPINEYYELPQETLLAGAADCDGHAILLASLMRSVGILTRFKHTPRHVSVEAWLPQSKLFSKPYAKEWVLYDATCKECGPGEARALP
;
A
#
# COMPACT_ATOMS: atom_id res chain seq x y z
N MET A 1 -53.16 32.82 74.58
CA MET A 1 -53.62 33.50 73.34
C MET A 1 -52.42 34.24 72.74
N SER A 2 -51.52 33.55 72.03
CA SER A 2 -50.39 34.19 71.31
C SER A 2 -49.66 33.17 70.42
N THR A 3 -50.38 32.50 69.52
CA THR A 3 -49.74 31.58 68.54
C THR A 3 -50.31 31.74 67.13
N ALA A 4 -51.55 32.21 66.96
CA ALA A 4 -52.18 32.34 65.64
C ALA A 4 -51.63 33.47 64.75
N ALA A 5 -50.93 34.47 65.31
CA ALA A 5 -50.37 35.58 64.51
C ALA A 5 -48.98 35.28 63.92
N SER A 6 -48.27 34.29 64.47
CA SER A 6 -46.91 33.91 64.04
C SER A 6 -46.91 32.97 62.82
N ASP A 7 -47.96 32.18 62.66
CA ASP A 7 -48.05 31.18 61.59
C ASP A 7 -48.42 31.82 60.22
N ASP A 8 -49.17 32.91 60.23
CA ASP A 8 -49.61 33.62 59.01
C ASP A 8 -48.44 34.38 58.33
N GLU A 9 -47.53 34.93 59.13
CA GLU A 9 -46.33 35.61 58.64
C GLU A 9 -45.34 34.60 58.03
N HIS A 10 -45.21 33.42 58.63
CA HIS A 10 -44.40 32.33 58.10
C HIS A 10 -44.93 31.78 56.78
N GLN A 11 -46.26 31.68 56.59
CA GLN A 11 -46.84 31.26 55.31
C GLN A 11 -46.60 32.28 54.20
N LYS A 12 -46.68 33.58 54.48
CA LYS A 12 -46.38 34.64 53.51
C LYS A 12 -44.94 34.62 53.03
N ILE A 13 -43.99 34.45 53.96
CA ILE A 13 -42.56 34.37 53.61
C ILE A 13 -42.30 33.12 52.74
N LEU A 14 -42.95 32.00 53.04
CA LEU A 14 -42.84 30.79 52.22
C LEU A 14 -43.43 30.97 50.82
N GLU A 15 -44.58 31.64 50.67
CA GLU A 15 -45.15 31.96 49.36
C GLU A 15 -44.26 32.91 48.55
N GLU A 16 -43.69 33.95 49.16
CA GLU A 16 -42.74 34.85 48.49
C GLU A 16 -41.49 34.08 48.02
N VAL A 17 -40.91 33.22 48.86
CA VAL A 17 -39.73 32.42 48.51
C VAL A 17 -40.04 31.39 47.41
N ILE A 18 -41.26 30.85 47.36
CA ILE A 18 -41.69 29.93 46.30
C ILE A 18 -41.89 30.68 44.98
N THR A 19 -42.57 31.84 45.01
CA THR A 19 -42.76 32.67 43.80
C THR A 19 -41.46 33.22 43.21
N ASP A 20 -40.42 33.40 44.02
CA ASP A 20 -39.12 33.87 43.52
C ASP A 20 -38.29 32.75 42.88
N LYS A 21 -38.47 31.49 43.32
CA LYS A 21 -37.84 30.32 42.68
C LYS A 21 -38.39 30.05 41.28
N ASP A 22 -39.66 30.36 41.02
CA ASP A 22 -40.27 30.21 39.69
C ASP A 22 -39.78 31.27 38.67
N LYS A 23 -39.10 32.32 39.14
CA LYS A 23 -38.45 33.32 38.28
C LYS A 23 -37.02 32.96 37.87
N LEU A 24 -36.47 31.85 38.38
CA LEU A 24 -35.14 31.42 37.99
C LEU A 24 -35.16 31.02 36.50
N PRO A 25 -34.30 31.61 35.66
CA PRO A 25 -34.26 31.30 34.24
C PRO A 25 -33.96 29.81 34.05
N LYS A 26 -34.85 29.10 33.36
CA LYS A 26 -34.66 27.68 33.03
C LYS A 26 -33.27 27.49 32.39
N PRO A 27 -32.46 26.53 32.85
CA PRO A 27 -31.15 26.27 32.26
C PRO A 27 -31.35 25.99 30.77
N ARG A 28 -30.70 26.80 29.92
CA ARG A 28 -30.73 26.58 28.47
C ARG A 28 -30.09 25.23 28.18
N ASN A 29 -30.80 24.37 27.47
CA ASN A 29 -30.27 23.09 27.00
C ASN A 29 -29.04 23.35 26.12
N MET A 30 -27.84 23.11 26.67
CA MET A 30 -26.57 23.35 25.98
C MET A 30 -26.20 22.23 24.99
N LEU A 31 -26.89 21.08 25.06
CA LEU A 31 -26.66 19.90 24.21
C LEU A 31 -26.56 20.19 22.70
N PRO A 32 -27.44 20.99 22.05
CA PRO A 32 -27.32 21.28 20.62
C PRO A 32 -26.04 22.05 20.26
N TYR A 33 -25.49 22.87 21.16
CA TYR A 33 -24.25 23.60 20.91
C TYR A 33 -23.04 22.66 20.94
N TYR A 34 -23.01 21.72 21.88
CA TYR A 34 -21.96 20.70 21.92
C TYR A 34 -22.03 19.80 20.69
N LEU A 35 -23.22 19.38 20.28
CA LEU A 35 -23.41 18.58 19.07
C LEU A 35 -22.93 19.34 17.82
N GLY A 36 -23.31 20.63 17.71
CA GLY A 36 -22.86 21.51 16.63
C GLY A 36 -21.34 21.70 16.61
N ALA A 37 -20.72 21.88 17.78
CA ALA A 37 -19.27 22.02 17.89
C ALA A 37 -18.53 20.73 17.47
N VAL A 38 -19.02 19.56 17.86
CA VAL A 38 -18.43 18.26 17.45
C VAL A 38 -18.54 18.06 15.94
N ILE A 39 -19.69 18.35 15.34
CA ILE A 39 -19.88 18.25 13.89
C ILE A 39 -18.94 19.22 13.16
N LEU A 40 -18.81 20.45 13.65
CA LEU A 40 -17.91 21.45 13.07
C LEU A 40 -16.44 21.00 13.14
N ILE A 41 -16.00 20.46 14.28
CA ILE A 41 -14.64 19.91 14.43
C ILE A 41 -14.41 18.75 13.45
N MET A 42 -15.39 17.87 13.27
CA MET A 42 -15.26 16.75 12.34
C MET A 42 -15.18 17.22 10.87
N LEU A 43 -15.95 18.24 10.49
CA LEU A 43 -15.88 18.87 9.17
C LEU A 43 -14.55 19.57 8.93
N LEU A 44 -14.02 20.27 9.94
CA LEU A 44 -12.71 20.90 9.88
C LEU A 44 -11.59 19.85 9.75
N ALA A 45 -11.71 18.71 10.44
CA ALA A 45 -10.78 17.60 10.28
C ALA A 45 -10.84 17.02 8.86
N LEU A 46 -12.03 16.79 8.30
CA LEU A 46 -12.19 16.32 6.91
C LEU A 46 -11.60 17.29 5.88
N TRP A 47 -11.63 18.60 6.16
CA TRP A 47 -11.02 19.61 5.29
C TRP A 47 -9.50 19.70 5.47
N ALA A 48 -9.00 19.45 6.68
CA ALA A 48 -7.57 19.48 7.00
C ALA A 48 -6.79 18.22 6.53
N PHE A 49 -7.47 17.09 6.39
CA PHE A 49 -6.89 15.83 5.92
C PHE A 49 -7.37 15.52 4.49
N PRO A 50 -6.69 16.02 3.43
CA PRO A 50 -7.01 15.60 2.07
C PRO A 50 -6.90 14.08 1.97
N SER A 51 -7.91 13.43 1.39
CA SER A 51 -7.96 11.96 1.19
C SER A 51 -6.77 11.41 0.40
N ASP A 52 -6.00 12.28 -0.24
CA ASP A 52 -4.80 11.97 -1.02
C ASP A 52 -3.58 11.57 -0.17
N SER A 53 -3.72 11.64 1.16
CA SER A 53 -2.67 11.31 2.13
C SER A 53 -2.48 9.80 2.37
N LEU A 54 -3.31 8.94 1.78
CA LEU A 54 -3.10 7.50 1.82
C LEU A 54 -2.25 7.02 0.62
N PRO A 55 -1.23 6.16 0.85
CA PRO A 55 -0.50 5.53 -0.25
C PRO A 55 -1.47 4.64 -1.04
N VAL A 56 -1.59 4.90 -2.36
CA VAL A 56 -2.40 4.09 -3.26
C VAL A 56 -1.62 2.80 -3.56
N ARG A 57 -2.21 1.66 -3.25
CA ARG A 57 -1.66 0.34 -3.57
C ARG A 57 -2.46 -0.23 -4.75
N PRO A 58 -1.81 -0.74 -5.80
CA PRO A 58 -2.51 -1.35 -6.92
C PRO A 58 -3.20 -2.63 -6.45
N LYS A 59 -4.38 -2.94 -7.01
CA LYS A 59 -5.00 -4.26 -6.83
C LYS A 59 -4.57 -5.17 -7.97
N ARG A 60 -4.59 -6.49 -7.73
CA ARG A 60 -4.28 -7.49 -8.78
C ARG A 60 -5.12 -7.34 -10.04
N ASN A 61 -6.39 -6.96 -9.90
CA ASN A 61 -7.29 -6.76 -11.04
C ASN A 61 -6.96 -5.51 -11.88
N ASP A 62 -6.12 -4.61 -11.37
CA ASP A 62 -5.71 -3.39 -12.07
C ASP A 62 -4.43 -3.61 -12.91
N ILE A 63 -3.88 -4.82 -12.89
CA ILE A 63 -2.63 -5.18 -13.56
C ILE A 63 -2.91 -5.54 -15.02
N PRO A 64 -2.17 -4.95 -15.99
CA PRO A 64 -2.36 -5.25 -17.40
C PRO A 64 -1.94 -6.68 -17.72
N ALA A 65 -2.52 -7.25 -18.78
CA ALA A 65 -2.06 -8.52 -19.31
C ALA A 65 -0.72 -8.33 -20.03
N ILE A 66 0.06 -9.41 -20.15
CA ILE A 66 1.35 -9.37 -20.87
C ILE A 66 1.22 -8.84 -22.30
N SER A 67 0.11 -9.17 -22.99
CA SER A 67 -0.17 -8.71 -24.36
C SER A 67 -0.38 -7.20 -24.47
N ASP A 68 -0.75 -6.53 -23.38
CA ASP A 68 -1.08 -5.10 -23.39
C ASP A 68 0.17 -4.23 -23.26
N VAL A 69 1.26 -4.79 -22.72
CA VAL A 69 2.50 -4.06 -22.41
C VAL A 69 3.70 -4.54 -23.23
N LEU A 70 3.62 -5.72 -23.85
CA LEU A 70 4.72 -6.26 -24.64
C LEU A 70 4.88 -5.49 -25.96
N PRO A 71 6.10 -5.04 -26.32
CA PRO A 71 6.34 -4.41 -27.61
C PRO A 71 6.12 -5.41 -28.76
N ALA A 72 5.79 -4.90 -29.95
CA ALA A 72 5.53 -5.72 -31.14
C ALA A 72 6.72 -6.61 -31.54
N SER A 73 7.94 -6.21 -31.18
CA SER A 73 9.15 -7.01 -31.32
C SER A 73 9.97 -6.87 -30.04
N LEU A 74 10.36 -8.00 -29.45
CA LEU A 74 11.24 -8.04 -28.29
C LEU A 74 12.59 -8.61 -28.70
N ALA A 75 13.66 -7.84 -28.54
CA ALA A 75 15.01 -8.30 -28.87
C ALA A 75 15.61 -9.05 -27.67
N VAL A 76 15.97 -10.32 -27.87
CA VAL A 76 16.67 -11.10 -26.84
C VAL A 76 18.18 -10.88 -26.98
N PRO A 77 18.87 -10.33 -25.98
CA PRO A 77 20.31 -10.13 -26.03
C PRO A 77 21.08 -11.46 -25.94
N GLU A 78 22.38 -11.42 -26.21
CA GLU A 78 23.24 -12.59 -26.00
C GLU A 78 23.28 -12.97 -24.51
N ARG A 79 23.22 -14.28 -24.25
CA ARG A 79 23.23 -14.80 -22.88
C ARG A 79 24.62 -14.65 -22.24
N PRO A 80 24.70 -14.23 -20.96
CA PRO A 80 25.93 -14.32 -20.19
C PRO A 80 26.44 -15.77 -20.10
N THR A 81 27.76 -15.96 -20.08
CA THR A 81 28.38 -17.30 -19.88
C THR A 81 28.60 -17.64 -18.41
N SER A 82 27.96 -16.90 -17.50
CA SER A 82 28.16 -17.03 -16.06
C SER A 82 27.02 -17.80 -15.40
N ASN A 83 27.34 -18.43 -14.27
CA ASN A 83 26.36 -19.02 -13.35
C ASN A 83 25.93 -18.03 -12.26
N ASP A 84 26.24 -16.75 -12.45
CA ASP A 84 25.88 -15.67 -11.54
C ASP A 84 24.55 -15.03 -11.98
N ILE A 85 23.51 -15.23 -11.17
CA ILE A 85 22.16 -14.73 -11.41
C ILE A 85 22.12 -13.20 -11.62
N ASP A 86 23.01 -12.45 -10.97
CA ASP A 86 23.06 -10.99 -11.10
C ASP A 86 23.40 -10.53 -12.52
N GLN A 87 24.09 -11.36 -13.32
CA GLN A 87 24.46 -11.03 -14.69
C GLN A 87 23.30 -11.13 -15.70
N TYR A 88 22.20 -11.78 -15.32
CA TYR A 88 21.00 -11.91 -16.15
C TYR A 88 20.02 -10.74 -15.95
N VAL A 89 20.27 -9.88 -14.96
CA VAL A 89 19.42 -8.72 -14.67
C VAL A 89 19.65 -7.59 -15.67
N THR A 90 18.80 -7.51 -16.70
CA THR A 90 18.88 -6.48 -17.76
C THR A 90 17.90 -5.34 -17.52
N HIS A 91 18.37 -4.26 -16.90
CA HIS A 91 17.53 -3.12 -16.52
C HIS A 91 17.68 -1.89 -17.44
N ASP A 92 18.80 -1.80 -18.17
CA ASP A 92 19.09 -0.70 -19.09
C ASP A 92 18.60 -0.95 -20.54
N HIS A 93 17.97 -2.10 -20.79
CA HIS A 93 17.45 -2.43 -22.10
C HIS A 93 16.15 -1.66 -22.39
N PRO A 94 16.00 -1.01 -23.57
CA PRO A 94 14.84 -0.17 -23.88
C PRO A 94 13.51 -0.93 -23.78
N ASP A 95 13.49 -2.20 -24.20
CA ASP A 95 12.28 -3.01 -24.13
C ASP A 95 11.81 -3.29 -22.69
N ILE A 96 12.73 -3.64 -21.78
CA ILE A 96 12.40 -3.88 -20.37
C ILE A 96 11.93 -2.59 -19.71
N LYS A 97 12.58 -1.47 -20.04
CA LYS A 97 12.15 -0.15 -19.57
C LYS A 97 10.74 0.20 -20.08
N ALA A 98 10.43 -0.09 -21.34
CA ALA A 98 9.12 0.19 -21.94
C ALA A 98 8.02 -0.67 -21.29
N VAL A 99 8.25 -1.97 -21.09
CA VAL A 99 7.32 -2.88 -20.41
C VAL A 99 7.07 -2.40 -18.98
N ALA A 100 8.13 -2.12 -18.21
CA ALA A 100 7.99 -1.65 -16.84
C ALA A 100 7.24 -0.30 -16.76
N ALA A 101 7.55 0.63 -17.67
CA ALA A 101 6.84 1.91 -17.76
C ALA A 101 5.35 1.73 -18.08
N GLY A 102 5.02 0.82 -19.01
CA GLY A 102 3.64 0.49 -19.35
C GLY A 102 2.86 -0.02 -18.13
N ILE A 103 3.43 -0.98 -17.40
CA ILE A 103 2.81 -1.56 -16.20
C ILE A 103 2.57 -0.50 -15.12
N VAL A 104 3.59 0.30 -14.78
CA VAL A 104 3.44 1.26 -13.68
C VAL A 104 2.53 2.43 -14.04
N THR A 105 2.51 2.85 -15.30
CA THR A 105 1.62 3.94 -15.74
C THR A 105 0.16 3.51 -15.88
N SER A 106 -0.10 2.23 -16.14
CA SER A 106 -1.47 1.69 -16.13
C SER A 106 -2.00 1.45 -14.71
N ALA A 107 -1.15 0.95 -13.80
CA ALA A 107 -1.58 0.53 -12.46
C ALA A 107 -1.51 1.64 -11.40
N CYS A 108 -0.64 2.64 -11.56
CA CYS A 108 -0.40 3.68 -10.55
C CYS A 108 -0.83 5.07 -11.03
N SER A 109 -1.62 5.77 -10.19
CA SER A 109 -2.11 7.12 -10.50
C SER A 109 -1.07 8.23 -10.29
N LYS A 110 0.00 7.96 -9.54
CA LYS A 110 1.08 8.89 -9.23
C LYS A 110 2.42 8.16 -9.17
N ALA A 111 3.50 8.92 -9.30
CA ALA A 111 4.85 8.39 -9.11
C ALA A 111 5.08 8.04 -7.65
N ASP A 112 5.16 6.75 -7.35
CA ASP A 112 5.35 6.20 -6.01
C ASP A 112 6.09 4.85 -6.11
N ASP A 113 7.31 4.79 -5.58
CA ASP A 113 8.17 3.59 -5.67
C ASP A 113 7.49 2.35 -5.09
N ARG A 114 6.64 2.51 -4.07
CA ARG A 114 5.94 1.40 -3.44
C ARG A 114 4.82 0.87 -4.34
N CYS A 115 4.04 1.75 -4.96
CA CYS A 115 3.06 1.39 -5.97
C CYS A 115 3.74 0.70 -7.17
N TYR A 116 4.88 1.23 -7.62
CA TYR A 116 5.63 0.65 -8.74
C TYR A 116 6.13 -0.76 -8.42
N ALA A 117 6.76 -0.95 -7.27
CA ALA A 117 7.24 -2.27 -6.83
C ALA A 117 6.10 -3.29 -6.76
N ASP A 118 4.96 -2.90 -6.19
CA ASP A 118 3.80 -3.77 -6.06
C ASP A 118 3.15 -4.09 -7.41
N ALA A 119 3.00 -3.11 -8.30
CA ALA A 119 2.44 -3.32 -9.64
C ALA A 119 3.31 -4.28 -10.45
N LEU A 120 4.63 -4.12 -10.40
CA LEU A 120 5.57 -5.00 -11.08
C LEU A 120 5.59 -6.41 -10.47
N HIS A 121 5.50 -6.52 -9.14
CA HIS A 121 5.36 -7.82 -8.46
C HIS A 121 4.11 -8.55 -8.91
N TYR A 122 2.95 -7.88 -8.85
CA TYR A 122 1.70 -8.49 -9.29
C TYR A 122 1.70 -8.79 -10.79
N PHE A 123 2.34 -7.97 -11.63
CA PHE A 123 2.49 -8.29 -13.05
C PHE A 123 3.20 -9.61 -13.27
N VAL A 124 4.37 -9.81 -12.66
CA VAL A 124 5.11 -11.08 -12.79
C VAL A 124 4.31 -12.22 -12.16
N GLN A 125 3.74 -12.00 -10.98
CA GLN A 125 2.95 -13.00 -10.26
C GLN A 125 1.69 -13.42 -11.02
N GLU A 126 1.04 -12.57 -11.80
CA GLU A 126 -0.21 -12.93 -12.49
C GLU A 126 0.05 -13.39 -13.94
N ASN A 127 1.07 -12.87 -14.61
CA ASN A 127 1.32 -13.14 -16.03
C ASN A 127 2.35 -14.22 -16.33
N ILE A 128 3.20 -14.59 -15.35
CA ILE A 128 4.24 -15.61 -15.55
C ILE A 128 3.83 -16.91 -14.84
N ALA A 129 3.83 -18.00 -15.60
CA ALA A 129 3.55 -19.33 -15.09
C ALA A 129 4.80 -19.97 -14.48
N TYR A 130 4.64 -20.67 -13.36
CA TYR A 130 5.75 -21.43 -12.79
C TYR A 130 5.98 -22.72 -13.58
N VAL A 131 7.14 -22.84 -14.22
CA VAL A 131 7.58 -24.04 -14.94
C VAL A 131 9.02 -24.31 -14.52
N LYS A 132 9.27 -25.50 -13.96
CA LYS A 132 10.59 -25.90 -13.52
C LYS A 132 11.56 -25.99 -14.71
N ASP A 133 12.80 -25.59 -14.48
CA ASP A 133 13.91 -25.82 -15.38
C ASP A 133 14.11 -27.28 -15.83
N PRO A 134 14.84 -27.48 -16.94
CA PRO A 134 15.39 -28.78 -17.35
C PRO A 134 16.26 -29.43 -16.27
N ILE A 135 16.91 -30.55 -16.60
CA ILE A 135 17.74 -31.31 -15.63
C ILE A 135 18.81 -30.43 -14.97
N ASN A 136 19.33 -29.44 -15.70
CA ASN A 136 20.29 -28.46 -15.21
C ASN A 136 19.62 -27.09 -15.08
N GLU A 137 20.11 -26.30 -14.13
CA GLU A 137 19.75 -24.90 -13.95
C GLU A 137 19.93 -24.10 -15.26
N TYR A 138 18.95 -23.24 -15.55
CA TYR A 138 18.89 -22.43 -16.74
C TYR A 138 18.36 -21.02 -16.40
N TYR A 139 19.29 -20.09 -16.20
CA TYR A 139 18.94 -18.69 -16.00
C TYR A 139 18.38 -18.06 -17.27
N GLU A 140 17.11 -17.68 -17.22
CA GLU A 140 16.42 -16.96 -18.30
C GLU A 140 16.72 -15.46 -18.26
N LEU A 141 16.95 -14.86 -19.44
CA LEU A 141 16.91 -13.41 -19.58
C LEU A 141 15.47 -12.90 -19.43
N PRO A 142 15.25 -11.67 -18.92
CA PRO A 142 13.91 -11.09 -18.77
C PRO A 142 13.07 -11.14 -20.05
N GLN A 143 13.70 -10.95 -21.21
CA GLN A 143 13.05 -11.04 -22.52
C GLN A 143 12.61 -12.47 -22.86
N GLU A 144 13.40 -13.48 -22.49
CA GLU A 144 13.04 -14.89 -22.69
C GLU A 144 11.80 -15.23 -21.85
N THR A 145 11.80 -14.86 -20.57
CA THR A 145 10.66 -15.07 -19.67
C THR A 145 9.41 -14.35 -20.16
N LEU A 146 9.53 -13.10 -20.64
CA LEU A 146 8.40 -12.34 -21.19
C LEU A 146 7.82 -12.98 -22.46
N LEU A 147 8.66 -13.55 -23.32
CA LEU A 147 8.21 -14.24 -24.54
C LEU A 147 7.58 -15.60 -24.23
N ALA A 148 8.15 -16.34 -23.28
CA ALA A 148 7.66 -17.66 -22.88
C ALA A 148 6.37 -17.57 -22.05
N GLY A 149 6.21 -16.50 -21.26
CA GLY A 149 5.15 -16.38 -20.26
C GLY A 149 5.29 -17.39 -19.11
N ALA A 150 6.47 -17.97 -18.94
CA ALA A 150 6.77 -18.97 -17.94
C ALA A 150 8.24 -18.92 -17.53
N ALA A 151 8.52 -19.30 -16.28
CA ALA A 151 9.85 -19.40 -15.68
C ALA A 151 9.76 -20.21 -14.37
N ASP A 152 10.87 -20.61 -13.77
CA ASP A 152 10.91 -21.07 -12.38
C ASP A 152 11.27 -19.93 -11.41
N CYS A 153 11.87 -20.22 -10.26
CA CYS A 153 12.03 -19.22 -9.20
C CYS A 153 13.02 -18.11 -9.54
N ASP A 154 14.13 -18.43 -10.17
CA ASP A 154 15.17 -17.49 -10.58
C ASP A 154 14.72 -16.70 -11.81
N GLY A 155 14.09 -17.29 -12.82
CA GLY A 155 13.53 -16.51 -13.93
C GLY A 155 12.46 -15.50 -13.49
N HIS A 156 11.58 -15.87 -12.54
CA HIS A 156 10.66 -14.90 -11.91
C HIS A 156 11.41 -13.78 -11.19
N ALA A 157 12.46 -14.13 -10.43
CA ALA A 157 13.25 -13.16 -9.66
C ALA A 157 14.06 -12.23 -10.58
N ILE A 158 14.70 -12.76 -11.64
CA ILE A 158 15.47 -12.02 -12.64
C ILE A 158 14.56 -11.02 -13.37
N LEU A 159 13.40 -11.47 -13.86
CA LEU A 159 12.44 -10.60 -14.52
C LEU A 159 11.97 -9.49 -13.58
N LEU A 160 11.55 -9.84 -12.36
CA LEU A 160 11.08 -8.86 -11.39
C LEU A 160 12.16 -7.84 -11.02
N ALA A 161 13.38 -8.29 -10.76
CA ALA A 161 14.51 -7.42 -10.43
C ALA A 161 14.86 -6.49 -11.60
N SER A 162 14.79 -6.98 -12.84
CA SER A 162 15.08 -6.21 -14.05
C SER A 162 14.03 -5.12 -14.27
N LEU A 163 12.75 -5.46 -14.14
CA LEU A 163 11.65 -4.49 -14.23
C LEU A 163 11.77 -3.41 -13.15
N MET A 164 11.98 -3.80 -11.88
CA MET A 164 12.12 -2.86 -10.76
C MET A 164 13.32 -1.93 -10.94
N ARG A 165 14.49 -2.47 -11.31
CA ARG A 165 15.69 -1.66 -11.56
C ARG A 165 15.51 -0.71 -12.73
N SER A 166 14.78 -1.11 -13.77
CA SER A 166 14.52 -0.23 -14.93
C SER A 166 13.72 1.02 -14.55
N VAL A 167 12.90 0.98 -13.49
CA VAL A 167 12.17 2.14 -12.94
C VAL A 167 12.89 2.82 -11.77
N GLY A 168 14.15 2.45 -11.51
CA GLY A 168 14.99 3.10 -10.49
C GLY A 168 14.90 2.50 -9.09
N ILE A 169 14.25 1.35 -8.93
CA ILE A 169 14.13 0.68 -7.63
C ILE A 169 15.33 -0.26 -7.45
N LEU A 170 16.11 -0.03 -6.40
CA LEU A 170 17.24 -0.90 -6.07
C LEU A 170 16.73 -2.25 -5.54
N THR A 171 17.26 -3.33 -6.09
CA THR A 171 16.88 -4.71 -5.72
C THR A 171 18.09 -5.56 -5.37
N ARG A 172 17.87 -6.60 -4.56
CA ARG A 172 18.82 -7.69 -4.30
C ARG A 172 18.10 -9.03 -4.22
N PHE A 173 18.80 -10.11 -4.53
CA PHE A 173 18.24 -11.45 -4.38
C PHE A 173 18.29 -11.92 -2.92
N LYS A 174 17.22 -12.60 -2.51
CA LYS A 174 17.12 -13.32 -1.25
C LYS A 174 17.07 -14.81 -1.54
N HIS A 175 18.19 -15.48 -1.30
CA HIS A 175 18.28 -16.93 -1.43
C HIS A 175 17.78 -17.61 -0.16
N THR A 176 16.91 -18.59 -0.33
CA THR A 176 16.54 -19.57 0.69
C THR A 176 16.75 -20.97 0.11
N PRO A 177 16.76 -22.05 0.92
CA PRO A 177 16.94 -23.39 0.38
C PRO A 177 15.92 -23.68 -0.71
N ARG A 178 16.41 -23.91 -1.93
CA ARG A 178 15.61 -24.26 -3.12
C ARG A 178 14.64 -23.16 -3.60
N HIS A 179 14.88 -21.90 -3.26
CA HIS A 179 14.03 -20.79 -3.71
C HIS A 179 14.79 -19.46 -3.76
N VAL A 180 14.35 -18.57 -4.64
CA VAL A 180 14.89 -17.23 -4.80
C VAL A 180 13.75 -16.22 -4.83
N SER A 181 13.88 -15.15 -4.05
CA SER A 181 12.97 -14.01 -4.04
C SER A 181 13.73 -12.70 -4.23
N VAL A 182 13.01 -11.60 -4.45
CA VAL A 182 13.61 -10.28 -4.63
C VAL A 182 13.31 -9.40 -3.42
N GLU A 183 14.31 -8.71 -2.89
CA GLU A 183 14.10 -7.64 -1.93
C GLU A 183 14.30 -6.28 -2.63
N ALA A 184 13.35 -5.36 -2.45
CA ALA A 184 13.40 -4.02 -3.01
C ALA A 184 13.62 -2.96 -1.91
N TRP A 185 14.45 -1.95 -2.20
CA TRP A 185 14.77 -0.87 -1.27
C TRP A 185 13.77 0.28 -1.39
N LEU A 186 12.77 0.30 -0.50
CA LEU A 186 11.60 1.17 -0.60
C LEU A 186 11.45 2.10 0.59
N PRO A 187 10.76 3.25 0.45
CA PRO A 187 10.35 4.07 1.58
C PRO A 187 9.52 3.27 2.58
N GLN A 188 9.76 3.50 3.87
CA GLN A 188 9.00 2.87 4.95
C GLN A 188 7.54 3.28 4.90
N SER A 189 6.67 2.29 5.09
CA SER A 189 5.21 2.45 4.99
C SER A 189 4.52 2.94 6.27
N LYS A 190 5.26 3.23 7.35
CA LYS A 190 4.64 3.56 8.64
C LYS A 190 4.21 5.02 8.68
N LEU A 191 2.95 5.25 9.07
CA LEU A 191 2.34 6.58 9.25
C LEU A 191 3.17 7.54 10.12
N PHE A 192 4.02 7.01 11.01
CA PHE A 192 4.91 7.76 11.91
C PHE A 192 6.41 7.51 11.67
N SER A 193 6.77 6.86 10.55
CA SER A 193 8.20 6.70 10.20
C SER A 193 8.80 8.03 9.74
N LYS A 194 10.10 8.19 9.95
CA LYS A 194 10.82 9.38 9.47
C LYS A 194 10.64 9.48 7.95
N PRO A 195 10.45 10.68 7.37
CA PRO A 195 10.11 10.90 5.95
C PRO A 195 11.14 10.37 4.93
N TYR A 196 12.24 9.77 5.38
CA TYR A 196 13.31 9.20 4.55
C TYR A 196 13.74 7.80 5.00
N ALA A 197 13.07 7.20 5.97
CA ALA A 197 13.42 5.87 6.40
C ALA A 197 13.09 4.90 5.26
N LYS A 198 14.06 4.09 4.84
CA LYS A 198 13.90 3.05 3.83
C LYS A 198 14.05 1.68 4.46
N GLU A 199 13.45 0.67 3.85
CA GLU A 199 13.51 -0.72 4.27
C GLU A 199 13.63 -1.65 3.06
N TRP A 200 14.20 -2.83 3.29
CA TRP A 200 14.14 -3.92 2.32
C TRP A 200 12.79 -4.60 2.48
N VAL A 201 12.00 -4.59 1.40
CA VAL A 201 10.70 -5.27 1.33
C VAL A 201 10.86 -6.50 0.45
N LEU A 202 10.45 -7.65 0.95
CA LEU A 202 10.51 -8.92 0.23
C LEU A 202 9.37 -9.05 -0.77
N TYR A 203 9.66 -9.56 -1.96
CA TYR A 203 8.71 -9.83 -3.03
C TYR A 203 8.98 -11.23 -3.58
N ASP A 204 8.00 -12.12 -3.40
CA ASP A 204 7.99 -13.47 -3.95
C ASP A 204 6.94 -13.55 -5.06
N ALA A 205 7.37 -13.48 -6.31
CA ALA A 205 6.47 -13.56 -7.47
C ALA A 205 5.97 -14.98 -7.76
N THR A 206 6.60 -16.02 -7.18
CA THR A 206 6.16 -17.41 -7.39
C THR A 206 5.00 -17.81 -6.47
N CYS A 207 4.87 -17.13 -5.33
CA CYS A 207 3.81 -17.40 -4.37
C CYS A 207 2.53 -16.65 -4.76
N LYS A 208 1.58 -17.30 -5.44
CA LYS A 208 0.34 -16.66 -5.90
C LYS A 208 -0.52 -16.09 -4.76
N GLU A 209 -0.43 -16.62 -3.54
CA GLU A 209 -1.20 -16.14 -2.39
C GLU A 209 -0.49 -15.03 -1.59
N CYS A 210 0.80 -14.82 -1.82
CA CYS A 210 1.60 -13.87 -1.04
C CYS A 210 1.45 -12.43 -1.56
N GLY A 211 1.33 -11.48 -0.65
CA GLY A 211 1.43 -10.06 -0.93
C GLY A 211 2.86 -9.49 -0.81
N PRO A 212 3.04 -8.19 -1.11
CA PRO A 212 4.27 -7.46 -0.84
C PRO A 212 4.70 -7.54 0.62
N GLY A 213 5.94 -7.98 0.87
CA GLY A 213 6.50 -8.19 2.20
C GLY A 213 6.26 -9.59 2.77
N GLU A 214 5.53 -10.44 2.06
CA GLU A 214 5.25 -11.82 2.44
C GLU A 214 6.06 -12.78 1.56
N ALA A 215 6.41 -13.93 2.13
CA ALA A 215 6.99 -15.04 1.38
C ALA A 215 6.35 -16.35 1.82
N ARG A 216 6.37 -17.34 0.93
CA ARG A 216 5.93 -18.68 1.28
C ARG A 216 6.81 -19.21 2.42
N ALA A 217 6.18 -19.66 3.51
CA ALA A 217 6.85 -20.46 4.50
C ALA A 217 7.23 -21.79 3.84
N LEU A 218 8.50 -21.93 3.43
CA LEU A 218 9.01 -23.18 2.93
C LEU A 218 9.14 -24.15 4.13
N PRO A 219 8.58 -25.37 4.04
CA PRO A 219 8.77 -26.39 5.06
C PRO A 219 10.22 -26.88 5.13
#